data_AF-A0A524FTA9-F1
#
_entry.id   AF-A0A524FTA9-F1
#
_cell.length_a   1.000
_cell.length_b   1.000
_cell.length_c   1.000
_cell.angle_alpha   90.00
_cell.angle_beta   90.00
_cell.angle_gamma   90.00
#
_symmetry.space_group_name_H-M   'P 1'
#
loop_
_entity.id
_entity.type
_entity.pdbx_description
1 polymer ?
#
loop_
_entity_poly.entity_id
_entity_poly.type
_entity_poly.pdbx_seq_one_letter_code
_entity_poly.pdbx_strand_id
1 'polypeptide(L)'
;MTEDSIIVRSPLPYQIGIFLVVNLWAVMCYEMAQYQLVDLGHNLFAWLIYGTILLWSMTPILSLFAWKMKDRVEIYDPVWEVKIREVNLEEFEEMMKDYNSSYKHIHTSIDFRLLVLIFGCHLTFFSLPFYTMTMGFLMISITPLLVALVSIPFGLFFSYFIFKLISNSATREFPTHNPKRFRNAIHCMMSIPGIFWSGIRLSIGESQGYYTLRNPIPIARIEGIEGIARLECIVDNSDDITKIVPIFEIDLLGESNQVREISPPINSYAIAKLVRLIIVAYIQASGGEEILEDVLEEIDMFLRKHEKLDEPS
;
A
#
# COMPACT_ATOMS: atom_id res chain seq x y z
N MET A 1 8.30 -4.80 -35.29
CA MET A 1 9.29 -4.54 -34.23
C MET A 1 8.48 -4.29 -32.98
N THR A 2 8.50 -5.22 -32.03
CA THR A 2 7.81 -5.06 -30.75
C THR A 2 8.64 -4.09 -29.92
N GLU A 3 8.20 -2.83 -29.86
CA GLU A 3 8.77 -1.89 -28.92
C GLU A 3 8.42 -2.38 -27.51
N ASP A 4 9.44 -2.72 -26.73
CA ASP A 4 9.27 -3.06 -25.32
C ASP A 4 8.67 -1.84 -24.61
N SER A 5 7.47 -1.98 -24.08
CA SER A 5 6.70 -0.95 -23.37
C SER A 5 7.38 -0.51 -22.07
N ILE A 6 8.32 -1.31 -21.56
CA ILE A 6 9.10 -1.02 -20.35
C ILE A 6 10.59 -1.16 -20.67
N ILE A 7 11.32 -0.04 -20.68
CA ILE A 7 12.76 -0.03 -20.89
C ILE A 7 13.44 0.07 -19.52
N VAL A 8 13.94 -1.06 -19.01
CA VAL A 8 14.76 -1.07 -17.78
C VAL A 8 16.23 -0.94 -18.17
N ARG A 9 16.79 0.27 -18.04
CA ARG A 9 18.24 0.48 -18.25
C ARG A 9 19.03 -0.02 -17.05
N SER A 10 20.27 -0.48 -17.29
CA SER A 10 21.14 -1.00 -16.22
C SER A 10 21.33 0.02 -15.07
N PRO A 11 21.09 -0.37 -13.80
CA PRO A 11 21.26 0.50 -12.63
C PRO A 11 22.72 0.58 -12.14
N LEU A 12 23.60 -0.27 -12.68
CA LEU A 12 24.99 -0.44 -12.27
C LEU A 12 25.80 0.86 -12.12
N PRO A 13 25.78 1.84 -13.06
CA PRO A 13 26.58 3.06 -12.90
C PRO A 13 26.19 3.89 -11.66
N TYR A 14 24.91 3.90 -11.28
CA TYR A 14 24.46 4.61 -10.09
C TYR A 14 24.79 3.86 -8.81
N GLN A 15 24.79 2.53 -8.84
CA GLN A 15 25.26 1.71 -7.73
C GLN A 15 26.76 1.94 -7.47
N ILE A 16 27.58 2.01 -8.52
CA ILE A 16 28.99 2.42 -8.41
C ILE A 16 29.09 3.84 -7.85
N GLY A 17 28.28 4.78 -8.34
CA GLY A 17 28.26 6.16 -7.84
C GLY A 17 27.96 6.25 -6.34
N ILE A 18 26.90 5.57 -5.88
CA ILE A 18 26.53 5.48 -4.46
C ILE A 18 27.68 4.86 -3.65
N PHE A 19 28.27 3.76 -4.14
CA PHE A 19 29.39 3.11 -3.47
C PHE A 19 30.58 4.06 -3.30
N LEU A 20 30.97 4.79 -4.35
CA LEU A 20 32.08 5.74 -4.31
C LEU A 20 31.80 6.91 -3.35
N VAL A 21 30.58 7.48 -3.41
CA VAL A 21 30.17 8.58 -2.51
C VAL A 21 30.21 8.11 -1.06
N VAL A 22 29.62 6.97 -0.73
CA VAL A 22 29.59 6.46 0.65
C VAL A 22 31.00 6.20 1.19
N ASN A 23 31.89 5.60 0.39
CA ASN A 23 33.27 5.36 0.82
C ASN A 23 34.08 6.65 0.97
N LEU A 24 33.90 7.61 0.05
CA LEU A 24 34.58 8.92 0.14
C LEU A 24 34.16 9.65 1.43
N TRP A 25 32.87 9.66 1.77
CA TRP A 25 32.38 10.26 3.01
C TRP A 25 32.84 9.51 4.25
N ALA A 26 32.97 8.18 4.18
CA ALA A 26 33.55 7.41 5.28
C ALA A 26 35.00 7.81 5.57
N VAL A 27 35.81 8.01 4.53
CA VAL A 27 37.20 8.52 4.69
C VAL A 27 37.18 9.94 5.26
N MET A 28 36.30 10.83 4.78
CA MET A 28 36.20 12.17 5.36
C MET A 28 35.76 12.14 6.84
N CYS A 29 34.85 11.22 7.21
CA CYS A 29 34.41 11.02 8.60
C CYS A 29 35.56 10.50 9.47
N TYR A 30 36.38 9.59 8.94
CA TYR A 30 37.58 9.10 9.61
C TYR A 30 38.54 10.25 9.93
N GLU A 31 38.92 11.04 8.92
CA GLU A 31 39.82 12.18 9.07
C GLU A 31 39.24 13.20 10.06
N MET A 32 37.99 13.60 9.88
CA MET A 32 37.32 14.55 10.78
C MET A 32 37.31 14.05 12.23
N ALA A 33 37.03 12.77 12.45
CA ALA A 33 37.04 12.19 13.78
C ALA A 33 38.45 12.18 14.40
N GLN A 34 39.51 11.93 13.63
CA GLN A 34 40.89 12.02 14.14
C GLN A 34 41.19 13.42 14.71
N TYR A 35 40.81 14.49 14.00
CA TYR A 35 41.03 15.85 14.46
C TYR A 35 40.12 16.22 15.64
N GLN A 36 38.81 15.95 15.53
CA GLN A 36 37.82 16.41 16.52
C GLN A 36 37.89 15.64 17.84
N LEU A 37 38.38 14.40 17.85
CA LEU A 37 38.54 13.63 19.10
C LEU A 37 39.55 14.27 20.06
N VAL A 38 40.57 14.97 19.55
CA VAL A 38 41.55 15.69 20.37
C VAL A 38 40.88 16.83 21.14
N ASP A 39 39.95 17.52 20.48
CA ASP A 39 39.26 18.70 21.01
C ASP A 39 37.92 18.39 21.70
N LEU A 40 37.47 17.13 21.67
CA LEU A 40 36.14 16.74 22.16
C LEU A 40 35.90 17.10 23.62
N GLY A 41 36.95 17.00 24.46
CA GLY A 41 36.89 17.36 25.88
C GLY A 41 36.76 18.86 26.15
N HIS A 42 37.11 19.71 25.18
CA HIS A 42 37.08 21.16 25.31
C HIS A 42 35.88 21.79 24.58
N ASN A 43 35.46 21.23 23.44
CA ASN A 43 34.40 21.79 22.62
C ASN A 43 33.46 20.72 22.03
N LEU A 44 32.48 20.31 22.83
CA LEU A 44 31.43 19.36 22.45
C LEU A 44 30.63 19.83 21.21
N PHE A 45 30.40 21.12 21.08
CA PHE A 45 29.60 21.68 19.99
C PHE A 45 30.30 21.56 18.65
N ALA A 46 31.63 21.63 18.61
CA ALA A 46 32.39 21.44 17.38
C ALA A 46 32.11 20.06 16.76
N TRP A 47 32.15 18.99 17.56
CA TRP A 47 31.80 17.64 17.10
C TRP A 47 30.40 17.55 16.51
N LEU A 48 29.40 18.09 17.23
CA LEU A 48 28.02 18.07 16.75
C LEU A 48 27.85 18.83 15.43
N ILE A 49 28.47 20.01 15.31
CA ILE A 49 28.37 20.85 14.10
C ILE A 49 29.09 20.20 12.92
N TYR A 50 30.36 19.84 13.06
CA TYR A 50 31.14 19.23 11.97
C TYR A 50 30.59 17.86 11.58
N GLY A 51 30.16 17.05 12.55
CA GLY A 51 29.49 15.78 12.32
C GLY A 51 28.19 15.95 11.56
N THR A 52 27.36 16.93 11.93
CA THR A 52 26.11 17.22 11.22
C THR A 52 26.38 17.68 9.80
N ILE A 53 27.27 18.65 9.60
CA ILE A 53 27.63 19.16 8.26
C ILE A 53 28.11 18.01 7.38
N LEU A 54 29.04 17.19 7.87
CA LEU A 54 29.63 16.13 7.08
C LEU A 54 28.60 15.05 6.73
N LEU A 55 27.84 14.56 7.72
CA LEU A 55 26.86 13.50 7.50
C LEU A 55 25.68 13.97 6.63
N TRP A 56 25.20 15.21 6.80
CA TRP A 56 24.11 15.74 5.98
C TRP A 56 24.58 16.16 4.58
N SER A 57 25.84 16.55 4.39
CA SER A 57 26.35 16.97 3.07
C SER A 57 26.31 15.88 1.99
N MET A 58 26.37 14.58 2.36
CA MET A 58 26.18 13.51 1.36
C MET A 58 24.73 13.29 0.96
N THR A 59 23.77 13.67 1.80
CA THR A 59 22.34 13.41 1.54
C THR A 59 21.84 13.97 0.21
N PRO A 60 22.15 15.21 -0.24
CA PRO A 60 21.72 15.69 -1.56
C PRO A 60 22.33 14.87 -2.71
N ILE A 61 23.59 14.46 -2.59
CA ILE A 61 24.30 13.70 -3.63
C ILE A 61 23.70 12.29 -3.73
N LEU A 62 23.56 11.59 -2.60
CA LEU A 62 22.92 10.29 -2.56
C LEU A 62 21.47 10.33 -3.06
N SER A 63 20.73 11.39 -2.71
CA SER A 63 19.37 11.59 -3.21
C SER A 63 19.34 11.72 -4.73
N LEU A 64 20.28 12.46 -5.32
CA LEU A 64 20.38 12.62 -6.76
C LEU A 64 20.72 11.29 -7.47
N PHE A 65 21.68 10.51 -6.95
CA PHE A 65 22.01 9.19 -7.50
C PHE A 65 20.83 8.21 -7.37
N ALA A 66 20.17 8.16 -6.21
CA ALA A 66 19.02 7.29 -5.97
C ALA A 66 17.83 7.68 -6.88
N TRP A 67 17.58 8.98 -7.04
CA TRP A 67 16.57 9.50 -7.95
C TRP A 67 16.84 9.09 -9.39
N LYS A 68 18.05 9.39 -9.90
CA LYS A 68 18.43 9.04 -11.27
C LYS A 68 18.47 7.54 -11.53
N MET A 69 18.75 6.74 -10.50
CA MET A 69 18.62 5.29 -10.57
C MET A 69 17.17 4.86 -10.73
N LYS A 70 16.22 5.48 -10.01
CA LYS A 70 14.79 5.15 -10.10
C LYS A 70 14.14 5.61 -11.41
N ASP A 71 14.54 6.77 -11.91
CA ASP A 71 14.06 7.33 -13.19
C ASP A 71 14.42 6.47 -14.42
N ARG A 72 15.34 5.49 -14.29
CA ARG A 72 15.70 4.59 -15.39
C ARG A 72 14.59 3.61 -15.78
N VAL A 73 13.58 3.45 -14.94
CA VAL A 73 12.41 2.63 -15.24
C VAL A 73 11.40 3.53 -15.95
N GLU A 74 11.49 3.54 -17.27
CA GLU A 74 10.57 4.28 -18.14
C GLU A 74 9.53 3.30 -18.70
N ILE A 75 8.27 3.73 -18.67
CA ILE A 75 7.16 3.03 -19.31
C ILE A 75 6.60 3.97 -20.38
N TYR A 76 6.49 3.46 -21.60
CA TYR A 76 5.84 4.14 -22.71
C TYR A 76 4.43 3.56 -22.85
N ASP A 77 3.42 4.39 -22.54
CA ASP A 77 1.97 4.18 -22.67
C ASP A 77 1.55 2.74 -22.98
N PRO A 78 1.47 1.86 -21.96
CA PRO A 78 1.16 0.47 -22.16
C PRO A 78 -0.32 0.34 -22.53
N VAL A 79 -0.60 -0.39 -23.61
CA VAL A 79 -1.97 -0.75 -23.98
C VAL A 79 -2.38 -1.92 -23.10
N TRP A 80 -3.09 -1.62 -22.01
CA TRP A 80 -3.56 -2.63 -21.05
C TRP A 80 -4.72 -3.45 -21.61
N GLU A 81 -4.54 -4.76 -21.71
CA GLU A 81 -5.66 -5.67 -21.89
C GLU A 81 -6.37 -5.85 -20.55
N VAL A 82 -7.47 -5.12 -20.35
CA VAL A 82 -8.19 -5.11 -19.08
C VAL A 82 -9.19 -6.26 -19.03
N LYS A 83 -9.03 -7.12 -18.02
CA LYS A 83 -10.00 -8.16 -17.66
C LYS A 83 -10.54 -7.88 -16.27
N ILE A 84 -11.86 -7.97 -16.12
CA ILE A 84 -12.51 -7.82 -14.81
C ILE A 84 -12.51 -9.20 -14.15
N ARG A 85 -12.09 -9.26 -12.89
CA ARG A 85 -12.06 -10.48 -12.09
C ARG A 85 -12.65 -10.23 -10.72
N GLU A 86 -13.38 -11.22 -10.23
CA GLU A 86 -13.90 -11.27 -8.87
C GLU A 86 -13.10 -12.32 -8.11
N VAL A 87 -12.59 -11.94 -6.95
CA VAL A 87 -11.71 -12.77 -6.13
C VAL A 87 -12.11 -12.67 -4.66
N ASN A 88 -11.79 -13.72 -3.90
CA ASN A 88 -11.97 -13.70 -2.46
C ASN A 88 -11.01 -12.68 -1.81
N LEU A 89 -11.33 -12.24 -0.61
CA LEU A 89 -10.45 -11.36 0.17
C LEU A 89 -9.05 -11.98 0.38
N GLU A 90 -8.99 -13.27 0.72
CA GLU A 90 -7.71 -13.99 0.93
C GLU A 90 -6.87 -14.04 -0.35
N GLU A 91 -7.52 -14.35 -1.48
CA GLU A 91 -6.86 -14.35 -2.78
C GLU A 91 -6.38 -12.95 -3.16
N PHE A 92 -7.17 -11.91 -2.90
CA PHE A 92 -6.75 -10.53 -3.13
C PHE A 92 -5.54 -10.14 -2.28
N GLU A 93 -5.48 -10.57 -1.03
CA GLU A 93 -4.33 -10.35 -0.14
C GLU A 93 -3.07 -11.01 -0.66
N GLU A 94 -3.16 -12.24 -1.15
CA GLU A 94 -2.06 -12.97 -1.79
C GLU A 94 -1.62 -12.28 -3.08
N MET A 95 -2.56 -11.95 -3.97
CA MET A 95 -2.29 -11.21 -5.21
C MET A 95 -1.60 -9.87 -4.93
N MET A 96 -2.07 -9.10 -3.94
CA MET A 96 -1.44 -7.83 -3.59
C MET A 96 -0.04 -8.01 -2.99
N LYS A 97 0.21 -9.10 -2.25
CA LYS A 97 1.54 -9.42 -1.72
C LYS A 97 2.51 -9.75 -2.85
N ASP A 98 2.09 -10.55 -3.82
CA ASP A 98 2.91 -10.93 -4.98
C ASP A 98 3.15 -9.76 -5.91
N TYR A 99 2.12 -8.95 -6.15
CA TYR A 99 2.19 -7.71 -6.91
C TYR A 99 3.19 -6.72 -6.31
N ASN A 100 3.03 -6.41 -5.00
CA ASN A 100 3.95 -5.54 -4.29
C ASN A 100 5.37 -6.12 -4.26
N SER A 101 5.52 -7.45 -4.26
CA SER A 101 6.84 -8.09 -4.24
C SER A 101 7.55 -8.03 -5.59
N SER A 102 6.80 -8.21 -6.68
CA SER A 102 7.31 -8.22 -8.06
C SER A 102 7.71 -6.80 -8.50
N TYR A 103 6.93 -5.80 -8.09
CA TYR A 103 7.10 -4.41 -8.52
C TYR A 103 7.69 -3.48 -7.46
N LYS A 104 8.45 -4.04 -6.48
CA LYS A 104 9.12 -3.25 -5.40
C LYS A 104 9.94 -2.06 -5.89
N HIS A 105 10.53 -2.17 -7.09
CA HIS A 105 11.39 -1.16 -7.68
C HIS A 105 10.60 -0.04 -8.40
N ILE A 106 9.32 -0.29 -8.70
CA ILE A 106 8.41 0.66 -9.34
C ILE A 106 7.61 1.42 -8.28
N HIS A 107 7.11 0.70 -7.27
CA HIS A 107 6.25 1.30 -6.26
C HIS A 107 6.96 2.34 -5.40
N THR A 108 6.17 3.29 -4.94
CA THR A 108 6.58 4.29 -3.96
C THR A 108 6.04 3.87 -2.60
N SER A 109 6.91 3.76 -1.60
CA SER A 109 6.50 3.40 -0.24
C SER A 109 7.39 4.04 0.81
N ILE A 110 6.81 4.40 1.94
CA ILE A 110 7.53 4.86 3.12
C ILE A 110 7.84 3.63 3.98
N ASP A 111 9.13 3.27 4.06
CA ASP A 111 9.58 2.16 4.88
C ASP A 111 10.07 2.68 6.24
N PHE A 112 9.19 2.65 7.24
CA PHE A 112 9.50 3.11 8.60
C PHE A 112 10.66 2.33 9.24
N ARG A 113 10.89 1.06 8.85
CA ARG A 113 12.02 0.28 9.40
C ARG A 113 13.35 0.88 8.95
N LEU A 114 13.45 1.32 7.70
CA LEU A 114 14.64 2.02 7.19
C LEU A 114 14.84 3.36 7.89
N LEU A 115 13.75 4.11 8.13
CA LEU A 115 13.82 5.38 8.85
C LEU A 115 14.39 5.19 10.27
N VAL A 116 13.92 4.15 10.99
CA VAL A 116 14.46 3.79 12.30
C VAL A 116 15.94 3.39 12.23
N LEU A 117 16.35 2.64 11.20
CA LEU A 117 17.77 2.28 11.01
C LEU A 117 18.65 3.50 10.72
N ILE A 118 18.20 4.42 9.86
CA ILE A 118 18.90 5.68 9.56
C ILE A 118 19.05 6.51 10.84
N PHE A 119 17.97 6.66 11.60
CA PHE A 119 17.98 7.39 12.87
C PHE A 119 18.90 6.70 13.90
N GLY A 120 18.88 5.37 13.96
CA GLY A 120 19.80 4.58 14.78
C GLY A 120 21.25 4.84 14.42
N CYS A 121 21.62 4.75 13.13
CA CYS A 121 22.98 5.06 12.67
C CYS A 121 23.38 6.51 12.98
N HIS A 122 22.46 7.46 12.83
CA HIS A 122 22.69 8.86 13.17
C HIS A 122 23.01 9.02 14.66
N LEU A 123 22.18 8.46 15.54
CA LEU A 123 22.42 8.48 16.98
C LEU A 123 23.73 7.78 17.37
N THR A 124 24.02 6.62 16.78
CA THR A 124 25.27 5.91 17.01
C THR A 124 26.45 6.78 16.57
N PHE A 125 26.40 7.40 15.40
CA PHE A 125 27.47 8.27 14.89
C PHE A 125 27.84 9.36 15.92
N PHE A 126 26.84 10.06 16.47
CA PHE A 126 27.09 11.14 17.43
C PHE A 126 27.47 10.66 18.83
N SER A 127 26.87 9.57 19.31
CA SER A 127 27.12 9.05 20.67
C SER A 127 28.41 8.24 20.80
N LEU A 128 28.87 7.65 19.70
CA LEU A 128 29.98 6.70 19.68
C LEU A 128 31.28 7.30 20.27
N PRO A 129 31.75 8.51 19.90
CA PRO A 129 32.93 9.10 20.54
C PRO A 129 32.84 9.26 22.05
N PHE A 130 31.68 9.67 22.55
CA PHE A 130 31.47 9.83 23.99
C PHE A 130 31.50 8.50 24.71
N TYR A 131 30.90 7.48 24.10
CA TYR A 131 30.92 6.13 24.64
C TYR A 131 32.34 5.56 24.67
N THR A 132 33.09 5.64 23.58
CA THR A 132 34.44 5.07 23.48
C THR A 132 35.46 5.76 24.40
N MET A 133 35.29 7.06 24.69
CA MET A 133 36.12 7.77 25.67
C MET A 133 36.07 7.18 27.08
N THR A 134 35.00 6.47 27.44
CA THR A 134 34.87 5.83 28.77
C THR A 134 35.53 4.45 28.87
N MET A 135 35.97 3.87 27.75
CA MET A 135 36.40 2.46 27.65
C MET A 135 37.93 2.25 27.62
N GLY A 136 38.72 3.32 27.52
CA GLY A 136 40.19 3.28 27.57
C GLY A 136 40.91 3.64 26.26
N PHE A 137 42.24 3.75 26.32
CA PHE A 137 43.07 4.34 25.25
C PHE A 137 42.96 3.63 23.89
N LEU A 138 42.90 2.30 23.88
CA LEU A 138 42.79 1.52 22.65
C LEU A 138 41.47 1.80 21.91
N MET A 139 40.35 1.91 22.65
CA MET A 139 39.05 2.22 22.07
C MET A 139 39.00 3.65 21.53
N ILE A 140 39.60 4.61 22.23
CA ILE A 140 39.74 5.99 21.74
C ILE A 140 40.49 6.01 20.40
N SER A 141 41.62 5.29 20.31
CA SER A 141 42.44 5.24 19.11
C SER A 141 41.72 4.62 17.89
N ILE A 142 40.80 3.68 18.13
CA ILE A 142 40.02 3.00 17.08
C ILE A 142 38.72 3.77 16.75
N THR A 143 38.34 4.77 17.55
CA THR A 143 37.07 5.51 17.37
C THR A 143 36.89 6.12 15.98
N PRO A 144 37.90 6.75 15.34
CA PRO A 144 37.77 7.26 13.98
C PRO A 144 37.33 6.20 12.96
N LEU A 145 37.87 4.98 13.09
CA LEU A 145 37.51 3.86 12.24
C LEU A 145 36.05 3.44 12.45
N LEU A 146 35.60 3.39 13.71
CA LEU A 146 34.21 3.05 14.04
C LEU A 146 33.23 4.12 13.54
N VAL A 147 33.57 5.40 13.65
CA VAL A 147 32.78 6.51 13.12
C VAL A 147 32.63 6.38 11.60
N ALA A 148 33.74 6.14 10.89
CA ALA A 148 33.72 5.90 9.45
C ALA A 148 32.86 4.69 9.09
N LEU A 149 33.02 3.57 9.82
CA LEU A 149 32.25 2.35 9.59
C LEU A 149 30.75 2.55 9.80
N VAL A 150 30.33 3.38 10.76
CA VAL A 150 28.91 3.73 11.01
C VAL A 150 28.33 4.64 9.93
N SER A 151 29.15 5.50 9.31
CA SER A 151 28.69 6.38 8.22
C SER A 151 28.29 5.60 6.95
N ILE A 152 28.91 4.44 6.71
CA ILE A 152 28.63 3.56 5.56
C ILE A 152 27.17 3.06 5.55
N PRO A 153 26.69 2.33 6.58
CA PRO A 153 25.31 1.85 6.62
C PRO A 153 24.32 3.01 6.65
N PHE A 154 24.64 4.15 7.28
CA PHE A 154 23.81 5.35 7.18
C PHE A 154 23.60 5.76 5.71
N GLY A 155 24.67 5.90 4.92
CA GLY A 155 24.59 6.31 3.53
C GLY A 155 23.83 5.29 2.66
N LEU A 156 24.04 3.99 2.90
CA LEU A 156 23.34 2.91 2.19
C LEU A 156 21.83 2.88 2.52
N PHE A 157 21.47 2.92 3.80
CA PHE A 157 20.07 2.94 4.23
C PHE A 157 19.36 4.20 3.75
N PHE A 158 20.02 5.35 3.82
CA PHE A 158 19.48 6.61 3.30
C PHE A 158 19.24 6.54 1.78
N SER A 159 20.21 6.06 1.00
CA SER A 159 20.06 5.91 -0.45
C SER A 159 18.91 4.96 -0.80
N TYR A 160 18.79 3.85 -0.08
CA TYR A 160 17.72 2.88 -0.28
C TYR A 160 16.35 3.42 0.14
N PHE A 161 16.29 4.19 1.23
CA PHE A 161 15.08 4.88 1.66
C PHE A 161 14.60 5.88 0.61
N ILE A 162 15.50 6.73 0.09
CA ILE A 162 15.17 7.69 -0.97
C ILE A 162 14.74 6.97 -2.25
N PHE A 163 15.40 5.88 -2.63
CA PHE A 163 14.98 5.06 -3.76
C PHE A 163 13.55 4.51 -3.61
N LYS A 164 13.13 4.11 -2.40
CA LYS A 164 11.74 3.70 -2.15
C LYS A 164 10.76 4.88 -2.13
N LEU A 165 11.20 6.04 -1.64
CA LEU A 165 10.36 7.22 -1.39
C LEU A 165 10.01 8.01 -2.67
N ILE A 166 10.92 8.07 -3.64
CA ILE A 166 10.70 8.85 -4.87
C ILE A 166 9.72 8.12 -5.79
N SER A 167 8.86 8.83 -6.52
CA SER A 167 8.06 8.23 -7.60
C SER A 167 8.78 8.33 -8.94
N ASN A 168 8.53 7.37 -9.83
CA ASN A 168 9.00 7.40 -11.22
C ASN A 168 7.82 7.53 -12.19
N SER A 169 8.11 7.68 -13.48
CA SER A 169 7.08 7.76 -14.54
C SER A 169 6.15 6.55 -14.54
N ALA A 170 6.68 5.36 -14.24
CA ALA A 170 5.96 4.11 -14.13
C ALA A 170 5.01 4.02 -12.92
N THR A 171 5.25 4.75 -11.83
CA THR A 171 4.56 4.56 -10.55
C THR A 171 3.04 4.72 -10.69
N ARG A 172 2.58 5.64 -11.55
CA ARG A 172 1.15 5.90 -11.77
C ARG A 172 0.43 4.73 -12.44
N GLU A 173 1.14 3.98 -13.29
CA GLU A 173 0.58 2.83 -13.99
C GLU A 173 0.44 1.59 -13.08
N PHE A 174 1.13 1.60 -11.93
CA PHE A 174 1.18 0.52 -10.96
C PHE A 174 0.64 0.98 -9.59
N PRO A 175 -0.68 1.23 -9.48
CA PRO A 175 -1.30 1.62 -8.21
C PRO A 175 -1.18 0.49 -7.18
N THR A 176 -0.98 0.86 -5.93
CA THR A 176 -0.98 -0.05 -4.78
C THR A 176 -2.22 0.16 -3.94
N HIS A 177 -2.86 -0.93 -3.52
CA HIS A 177 -4.04 -0.91 -2.66
C HIS A 177 -3.72 -1.56 -1.32
N ASN A 178 -4.36 -1.10 -0.24
CA ASN A 178 -4.23 -1.73 1.07
C ASN A 178 -5.41 -2.70 1.28
N PRO A 179 -5.18 -4.02 1.29
CA PRO A 179 -6.26 -5.01 1.45
C PRO A 179 -7.04 -4.85 2.75
N LYS A 180 -6.39 -4.36 3.81
CA LYS A 180 -7.02 -4.20 5.13
C LYS A 180 -8.24 -3.30 5.08
N ARG A 181 -8.27 -2.33 4.17
CA ARG A 181 -9.37 -1.38 4.01
C ARG A 181 -10.70 -2.06 3.63
N PHE A 182 -10.63 -3.18 2.92
CA PHE A 182 -11.80 -3.87 2.41
C PHE A 182 -12.33 -4.95 3.36
N ARG A 183 -11.56 -5.31 4.39
CA ARG A 183 -11.90 -6.41 5.31
C ARG A 183 -13.23 -6.20 6.02
N ASN A 184 -13.42 -5.01 6.58
CA ASN A 184 -14.64 -4.69 7.33
C ASN A 184 -15.87 -4.72 6.42
N ALA A 185 -15.75 -4.15 5.22
CA ALA A 185 -16.84 -4.14 4.24
C ALA A 185 -17.23 -5.56 3.83
N ILE A 186 -16.27 -6.40 3.44
CA ILE A 186 -16.52 -7.78 3.02
C ILE A 186 -17.09 -8.61 4.18
N HIS A 187 -16.52 -8.49 5.37
CA HIS A 187 -17.01 -9.23 6.54
C HIS A 187 -18.44 -8.82 6.93
N CYS A 188 -18.76 -7.52 6.83
CA CYS A 188 -20.12 -7.04 7.02
C CYS A 188 -21.08 -7.68 6.01
N MET A 189 -20.73 -7.71 4.72
CA MET A 189 -21.58 -8.30 3.68
C MET A 189 -21.75 -9.82 3.85
N MET A 190 -20.69 -10.57 4.20
CA MET A 190 -20.81 -12.02 4.45
C MET A 190 -21.81 -12.38 5.55
N SER A 191 -22.07 -11.46 6.49
CA SER A 191 -22.96 -11.71 7.62
C SER A 191 -24.45 -11.47 7.33
N ILE A 192 -24.78 -10.97 6.13
CA ILE A 192 -26.15 -10.59 5.77
C ILE A 192 -26.86 -11.77 5.09
N PRO A 193 -28.11 -12.10 5.50
CA PRO A 193 -28.89 -13.15 4.84
C PRO A 193 -29.18 -12.80 3.37
N GLY A 194 -29.23 -13.83 2.53
CA GLY A 194 -29.42 -13.70 1.08
C GLY A 194 -28.18 -13.24 0.30
N ILE A 195 -27.03 -13.10 0.95
CA ILE A 195 -25.75 -12.93 0.28
C ILE A 195 -25.08 -14.30 0.13
N PHE A 196 -24.95 -14.76 -1.11
CA PHE A 196 -24.30 -16.04 -1.43
C PHE A 196 -22.78 -15.96 -1.27
N TRP A 197 -22.20 -14.84 -1.73
CA TRP A 197 -20.75 -14.67 -1.76
C TRP A 197 -20.38 -13.20 -1.64
N SER A 198 -19.21 -12.91 -1.05
CA SER A 198 -18.64 -11.57 -1.10
C SER A 198 -17.13 -11.61 -1.26
N GLY A 199 -16.60 -10.59 -1.90
CA GLY A 199 -15.18 -10.49 -2.21
C GLY A 199 -14.86 -9.16 -2.85
N ILE A 200 -13.87 -9.15 -3.74
CA ILE A 200 -13.35 -7.95 -4.38
C ILE A 200 -13.43 -8.12 -5.89
N ARG A 201 -14.07 -7.17 -6.54
CA ARG A 201 -14.04 -6.99 -7.99
C ARG A 201 -12.88 -6.06 -8.32
N LEU A 202 -12.00 -6.49 -9.21
CA LEU A 202 -10.90 -5.66 -9.68
C LEU A 202 -10.70 -5.77 -11.18
N SER A 203 -10.06 -4.75 -11.74
CA SER A 203 -9.61 -4.73 -13.13
C SER A 203 -8.14 -5.13 -13.17
N ILE A 204 -7.85 -6.27 -13.81
CA ILE A 204 -6.49 -6.74 -14.06
C ILE A 204 -6.12 -6.32 -15.47
N GLY A 205 -5.20 -5.37 -15.61
CA GLY A 205 -4.62 -5.02 -16.90
C GLY A 205 -3.36 -5.85 -17.13
N GLU A 206 -3.21 -6.46 -18.30
CA GLU A 206 -1.99 -7.17 -18.70
C GLU A 206 -1.37 -6.49 -19.92
N SER A 207 -0.04 -6.35 -19.93
CA SER A 207 0.72 -5.85 -21.08
C SER A 207 2.15 -6.39 -21.04
N GLN A 208 2.56 -7.11 -22.08
CA GLN A 208 3.94 -7.58 -22.30
C GLN A 208 4.57 -8.28 -21.08
N GLY A 209 3.80 -9.14 -20.39
CA GLY A 209 4.26 -9.88 -19.21
C GLY A 209 4.22 -9.11 -17.88
N TYR A 210 3.80 -7.85 -17.92
CA TYR A 210 3.47 -7.06 -16.73
C TYR A 210 1.97 -7.07 -16.49
N TYR A 211 1.56 -6.99 -15.22
CA TYR A 211 0.16 -6.82 -14.87
C TYR A 211 -0.04 -5.68 -13.87
N THR A 212 -1.22 -5.06 -13.89
CA THR A 212 -1.63 -3.97 -13.00
C THR A 212 -2.98 -4.33 -12.36
N LEU A 213 -3.13 -4.04 -11.06
CA LEU A 213 -4.35 -4.28 -10.31
C LEU A 213 -5.04 -2.94 -10.04
N ARG A 214 -6.18 -2.70 -10.69
CA ARG A 214 -6.88 -1.40 -10.68
C ARG A 214 -8.30 -1.52 -10.14
N ASN A 215 -8.76 -0.42 -9.55
CA ASN A 215 -10.14 -0.22 -9.11
C ASN A 215 -10.71 -1.41 -8.31
N PRO A 216 -10.06 -1.84 -7.21
CA PRO A 216 -10.65 -2.83 -6.32
C PRO A 216 -11.90 -2.26 -5.65
N ILE A 217 -13.02 -2.96 -5.80
CA ILE A 217 -14.31 -2.60 -5.22
C ILE A 217 -14.82 -3.83 -4.46
N PRO A 218 -15.14 -3.71 -3.16
CA PRO A 218 -15.81 -4.78 -2.44
C PRO A 218 -17.19 -5.02 -3.03
N ILE A 219 -17.50 -6.28 -3.30
CA ILE A 219 -18.78 -6.67 -3.87
C ILE A 219 -19.40 -7.82 -3.10
N ALA A 220 -20.72 -7.94 -3.22
CA ALA A 220 -21.46 -9.09 -2.76
C ALA A 220 -22.45 -9.56 -3.83
N ARG A 221 -22.52 -10.87 -4.03
CA ARG A 221 -23.43 -11.56 -4.95
C ARG A 221 -24.63 -12.06 -4.15
N ILE A 222 -25.81 -11.83 -4.69
CA ILE A 222 -27.08 -12.19 -4.03
C ILE A 222 -27.43 -13.62 -4.42
N GLU A 223 -27.86 -14.39 -3.44
CA GLU A 223 -28.22 -15.80 -3.61
C GLU A 223 -29.38 -15.99 -4.59
N GLY A 224 -29.23 -16.97 -5.49
CA GLY A 224 -30.20 -17.32 -6.53
C GLY A 224 -30.22 -16.37 -7.74
N ILE A 225 -29.52 -15.23 -7.69
CA ILE A 225 -29.40 -14.26 -8.79
C ILE A 225 -27.97 -13.74 -8.98
N GLU A 226 -26.98 -14.59 -8.72
CA GLU A 226 -25.56 -14.22 -8.66
C GLU A 226 -25.08 -13.63 -9.99
N GLY A 227 -25.54 -14.15 -11.12
CA GLY A 227 -25.20 -13.66 -12.46
C GLY A 227 -25.94 -12.39 -12.89
N ILE A 228 -26.91 -11.92 -12.11
CA ILE A 228 -27.85 -10.87 -12.54
C ILE A 228 -27.72 -9.62 -11.69
N ALA A 229 -27.54 -9.78 -10.37
CA ALA A 229 -27.43 -8.66 -9.44
C ALA A 229 -26.22 -8.80 -8.51
N ARG A 230 -25.62 -7.66 -8.19
CA ARG A 230 -24.59 -7.54 -7.15
C ARG A 230 -24.74 -6.24 -6.39
N LEU A 231 -24.18 -6.22 -5.19
CA LEU A 231 -23.99 -5.01 -4.39
C LEU A 231 -22.54 -4.59 -4.49
N GLU A 232 -22.28 -3.34 -4.85
CA GLU A 232 -20.95 -2.73 -4.82
C GLU A 232 -20.84 -1.76 -3.63
N CYS A 233 -19.82 -1.92 -2.81
CA CYS A 233 -19.59 -1.08 -1.63
C CYS A 233 -18.53 -0.03 -1.92
N ILE A 234 -18.83 1.22 -1.64
CA ILE A 234 -17.86 2.32 -1.70
C ILE A 234 -17.30 2.54 -0.29
N VAL A 235 -16.00 2.35 -0.15
CA VAL A 235 -15.27 2.48 1.12
C VAL A 235 -14.45 3.77 1.08
N ASP A 236 -14.56 4.58 2.13
CA ASP A 236 -13.75 5.81 2.26
C ASP A 236 -12.38 5.52 2.89
N ASN A 237 -11.54 6.55 3.00
CA ASN A 237 -10.20 6.46 3.54
C ASN A 237 -10.13 6.02 5.01
N SER A 238 -11.24 6.12 5.74
CA SER A 238 -11.41 5.65 7.12
C SER A 238 -11.76 4.16 7.23
N ASP A 239 -11.80 3.44 6.10
CA ASP A 239 -12.17 2.01 6.00
C ASP A 239 -13.65 1.71 6.34
N ASP A 240 -14.48 2.77 6.37
CA ASP A 240 -15.92 2.68 6.57
C ASP A 240 -16.67 2.65 5.24
N ILE A 241 -17.78 1.89 5.21
CA ILE A 241 -18.68 1.87 4.05
C ILE A 241 -19.45 3.20 4.02
N THR A 242 -19.26 3.96 2.94
CA THR A 242 -19.99 5.22 2.73
C THR A 242 -21.24 5.03 1.91
N LYS A 243 -21.25 4.05 1.01
CA LYS A 243 -22.38 3.85 0.10
C LYS A 243 -22.42 2.41 -0.38
N ILE A 244 -23.63 1.87 -0.55
CA ILE A 244 -23.84 0.58 -1.20
C ILE A 244 -24.73 0.80 -2.41
N VAL A 245 -24.23 0.37 -3.57
CA VAL A 245 -24.86 0.55 -4.87
C VAL A 245 -25.30 -0.80 -5.41
N PRO A 246 -26.59 -1.01 -5.68
CA PRO A 246 -27.06 -2.18 -6.40
C PRO A 246 -26.72 -2.05 -7.89
N ILE A 247 -26.14 -3.09 -8.47
CA ILE A 247 -25.84 -3.17 -9.90
C ILE A 247 -26.51 -4.39 -10.50
N PHE A 248 -27.23 -4.17 -11.59
CA PHE A 248 -27.86 -5.20 -12.39
C PHE A 248 -27.08 -5.37 -13.70
N GLU A 249 -26.69 -6.59 -14.04
CA GLU A 249 -25.91 -6.89 -15.26
C GLU A 249 -26.79 -6.93 -16.52
N ILE A 250 -28.10 -7.10 -16.35
CA ILE A 250 -29.07 -7.18 -17.43
C ILE A 250 -30.01 -5.98 -17.30
N ASP A 251 -30.31 -5.30 -18.42
CA ASP A 251 -31.31 -4.21 -18.53
C ASP A 251 -32.76 -4.65 -18.23
N LEU A 252 -32.96 -5.83 -17.60
CA LEU A 252 -34.26 -6.39 -17.22
C LEU A 252 -35.09 -5.45 -16.33
N LEU A 253 -34.44 -4.55 -15.60
CA LEU A 253 -35.06 -3.68 -14.60
C LEU A 253 -35.13 -2.21 -15.03
N GLY A 254 -35.18 -1.93 -16.35
CA GLY A 254 -35.18 -0.59 -16.94
C GLY A 254 -35.65 0.53 -16.00
N GLU A 255 -34.74 1.46 -15.64
CA GLU A 255 -34.94 2.56 -14.68
C GLU A 255 -35.91 2.26 -13.53
N SER A 256 -35.84 1.07 -12.91
CA SER A 256 -36.63 0.75 -11.74
C SER A 256 -36.19 1.64 -10.58
N ASN A 257 -36.85 2.79 -10.46
CA ASN A 257 -36.65 3.84 -9.46
C ASN A 257 -36.81 3.37 -8.00
N GLN A 258 -37.13 2.09 -7.77
CA GLN A 258 -37.45 1.52 -6.47
C GLN A 258 -36.23 1.01 -5.72
N VAL A 259 -35.19 0.50 -6.41
CA VAL A 259 -33.97 0.02 -5.74
C VAL A 259 -32.95 1.15 -5.70
N ARG A 260 -32.95 1.89 -4.59
CA ARG A 260 -32.02 3.02 -4.39
C ARG A 260 -30.79 2.61 -3.62
N GLU A 261 -29.70 3.32 -3.90
CA GLU A 261 -28.48 3.27 -3.10
C GLU A 261 -28.73 3.54 -1.61
N ILE A 262 -27.98 2.87 -0.76
CA ILE A 262 -27.96 3.15 0.68
C ILE A 262 -26.83 4.12 0.96
N SER A 263 -27.16 5.20 1.67
CA SER A 263 -26.22 6.14 2.27
C SER A 263 -26.22 5.98 3.79
N PRO A 264 -25.22 6.51 4.52
CA PRO A 264 -25.07 6.28 5.95
C PRO A 264 -26.26 6.79 6.76
N PRO A 265 -26.60 6.15 7.89
CA PRO A 265 -25.88 5.05 8.53
C PRO A 265 -26.11 3.69 7.85
N ILE A 266 -25.02 2.98 7.55
CA ILE A 266 -25.05 1.64 6.94
C ILE A 266 -24.99 0.61 8.07
N ASN A 267 -26.06 -0.16 8.21
CA ASN A 267 -26.15 -1.27 9.16
C ASN A 267 -26.66 -2.54 8.47
N SER A 268 -26.49 -3.69 9.11
CA SER A 268 -26.90 -4.99 8.56
C SER A 268 -28.39 -5.05 8.19
N TYR A 269 -29.25 -4.36 8.96
CA TYR A 269 -30.69 -4.26 8.66
C TYR A 269 -30.97 -3.54 7.33
N ALA A 270 -30.33 -2.40 7.10
CA ALA A 270 -30.48 -1.64 5.85
C ALA A 270 -30.00 -2.47 4.65
N ILE A 271 -28.87 -3.17 4.79
CA ILE A 271 -28.33 -4.03 3.73
C ILE A 271 -29.29 -5.19 3.44
N ALA A 272 -29.77 -5.90 4.46
CA ALA A 272 -30.76 -6.97 4.30
C ALA A 272 -32.04 -6.49 3.61
N LYS A 273 -32.52 -5.29 3.98
CA LYS A 273 -33.68 -4.66 3.35
C LYS A 273 -33.44 -4.35 1.87
N LEU A 274 -32.23 -3.91 1.50
CA LEU A 274 -31.85 -3.71 0.10
C LEU A 274 -31.78 -5.03 -0.67
N VAL A 275 -31.16 -6.07 -0.10
CA VAL A 275 -31.14 -7.41 -0.70
C VAL A 275 -32.55 -7.90 -0.98
N ARG A 276 -33.46 -7.78 0.00
CA ARG A 276 -34.88 -8.10 -0.17
C ARG A 276 -35.52 -7.34 -1.33
N LEU A 277 -35.31 -6.02 -1.41
CA LEU A 277 -35.86 -5.19 -2.48
C LEU A 277 -35.35 -5.61 -3.85
N ILE A 278 -34.08 -6.01 -3.94
CA ILE A 278 -33.47 -6.50 -5.18
C ILE A 278 -34.12 -7.81 -5.63
N ILE A 279 -34.28 -8.77 -4.71
CA ILE A 279 -34.90 -10.06 -5.00
C ILE A 279 -36.36 -9.88 -5.43
N VAL A 280 -37.14 -9.06 -4.71
CA VAL A 280 -38.54 -8.78 -5.08
C VAL A 280 -38.63 -8.11 -6.45
N ALA A 281 -37.77 -7.14 -6.74
CA ALA A 281 -37.73 -6.49 -8.05
C ALA A 281 -37.41 -7.49 -9.17
N TYR A 282 -36.48 -8.42 -8.92
CA TYR A 282 -36.15 -9.49 -9.87
C TYR A 282 -37.32 -10.45 -10.11
N ILE A 283 -38.01 -10.90 -9.05
CA ILE A 283 -39.18 -11.79 -9.17
C ILE A 283 -40.28 -11.12 -9.99
N GLN A 284 -40.56 -9.84 -9.73
CA GLN A 284 -41.56 -9.07 -10.48
C GLN A 284 -41.22 -8.95 -11.97
N ALA A 285 -39.94 -8.88 -12.32
CA ALA A 285 -39.48 -8.75 -13.71
C ALA A 285 -39.39 -10.09 -14.45
N SER A 286 -39.01 -11.17 -13.76
CA SER A 286 -38.66 -12.46 -14.39
C SER A 286 -39.68 -13.58 -14.16
N GLY A 287 -40.57 -13.45 -13.17
CA GLY A 287 -41.52 -14.49 -12.77
C GLY A 287 -40.92 -15.69 -12.03
N GLY A 288 -39.65 -15.60 -11.58
CA GLY A 288 -38.89 -16.68 -10.94
C GLY A 288 -39.11 -16.84 -9.43
N GLU A 289 -40.36 -16.77 -8.96
CA GLU A 289 -40.70 -16.75 -7.52
C GLU A 289 -40.29 -18.04 -6.77
N GLU A 290 -40.46 -19.20 -7.40
CA GLU A 290 -40.27 -20.53 -6.79
C GLU A 290 -38.81 -20.82 -6.35
N ILE A 291 -37.82 -20.15 -6.95
CA ILE A 291 -36.39 -20.38 -6.65
C ILE A 291 -35.91 -19.50 -5.47
N LEU A 292 -36.61 -18.41 -5.18
CA LEU A 292 -36.15 -17.35 -4.27
C LEU A 292 -37.00 -17.24 -2.99
N GLU A 293 -38.02 -18.09 -2.84
CA GLU A 293 -38.93 -18.09 -1.69
C GLU A 293 -38.17 -18.38 -0.37
N ASP A 294 -37.32 -19.41 -0.34
CA ASP A 294 -36.51 -19.79 0.82
C ASP A 294 -35.58 -18.64 1.26
N VAL A 295 -34.93 -17.99 0.28
CA VAL A 295 -34.02 -16.86 0.51
C VAL A 295 -34.79 -15.65 1.06
N LEU A 296 -35.98 -15.36 0.51
CA LEU A 296 -36.84 -14.30 1.01
C LEU A 296 -37.33 -14.56 2.42
N GLU A 297 -37.70 -15.79 2.75
CA GLU A 297 -38.17 -16.16 4.08
C GLU A 297 -37.05 -15.97 5.13
N GLU A 298 -35.81 -16.36 4.81
CA GLU A 298 -34.65 -16.12 5.66
C GLU A 298 -34.42 -14.63 5.93
N ILE A 299 -34.44 -13.81 4.87
CA ILE A 299 -34.28 -12.35 5.00
C ILE A 299 -35.41 -11.75 5.84
N ASP A 300 -36.66 -12.17 5.60
CA ASP A 300 -37.83 -11.66 6.33
C ASP A 300 -37.79 -12.04 7.81
N MET A 301 -37.34 -13.25 8.16
CA MET A 301 -37.11 -13.64 9.55
C MET A 301 -36.06 -12.75 10.22
N PHE A 302 -34.95 -12.45 9.53
CA PHE A 302 -33.89 -11.58 10.03
C PHE A 302 -34.38 -10.15 10.27
N LEU A 303 -35.13 -9.58 9.32
CA LEU A 303 -35.68 -8.23 9.42
C LEU A 303 -36.67 -8.10 10.58
N ARG A 304 -37.61 -9.06 10.73
CA ARG A 304 -38.57 -9.08 11.86
C ARG A 304 -37.89 -9.17 13.21
N LYS A 305 -36.76 -9.89 13.31
CA LYS A 305 -35.99 -10.00 14.56
C LYS A 305 -35.35 -8.67 14.96
N HIS A 306 -34.88 -7.89 13.99
CA HIS A 306 -34.28 -6.58 14.22
C HIS A 306 -35.33 -5.49 14.51
N GLU A 307 -36.50 -5.54 13.87
CA GLU A 307 -37.60 -4.61 14.19
C GLU A 307 -38.06 -4.72 15.64
N LYS A 308 -38.09 -5.93 16.21
CA LYS A 308 -38.41 -6.17 17.63
C LYS A 308 -37.35 -5.66 18.61
N LEU A 309 -36.14 -5.39 18.14
CA LEU A 309 -35.02 -4.89 18.97
C LEU A 309 -34.97 -3.35 18.97
N ASP A 310 -35.57 -2.70 17.97
CA ASP A 310 -35.63 -1.23 17.84
C ASP A 310 -36.90 -0.61 18.48
N GLU A 311 -37.84 -1.43 18.98
CA GLU A 311 -38.96 -0.93 19.79
C GLU A 311 -38.46 -0.50 21.18
N PRO A 312 -38.62 0.79 21.57
CA PRO A 312 -38.18 1.26 22.88
C PRO A 312 -39.07 0.65 23.97
N SER A 313 -38.46 -0.11 24.87
CA SER A 313 -39.05 -0.54 26.14
C SER A 313 -39.33 0.64 27.06
#